data_AF-A0A379VQQ2-F1
#
_entry.id   AF-A0A379VQQ2-F1
#
_cell.length_a   1.000
_cell.length_b   1.000
_cell.length_c   1.000
_cell.angle_alpha   90.00
_cell.angle_beta   90.00
_cell.angle_gamma   90.00
#
_symmetry.space_group_name_H-M   'P 1'
#
loop_
_entity.id
_entity.type
_entity.pdbx_description
1 polymer ?
#
loop_
_entity_poly.entity_id
_entity_poly.type
_entity_poly.pdbx_seq_one_letter_code
_entity_poly.pdbx_strand_id
1 'polypeptide(L)'
;MACGALGYNDAGLVFLGAGVFSWLSLEPVILQRLRSCGELPAVLRTSLGIQLAPALVACSAWLSVNGGEGDTLAKMLFGYGLLQLLFMLRLMPWYLSQPFNASFWSFSFGVSALATTGLHLGHGSESGLFHILAVPLFIFTNAIIALLLVRTFLLLVQGTLLIRTERAALLKTEEKNDRS
;
A
#
# COMPACT_ATOMS: atom_id res chain seq x y z
N MET A 1 11.14 -4.82 9.02
CA MET A 1 11.27 -5.97 8.10
C MET A 1 12.73 -6.31 7.85
N ALA A 2 13.48 -5.52 7.06
CA ALA A 2 14.89 -5.85 6.72
C ALA A 2 15.79 -6.07 7.95
N CYS A 3 15.73 -5.19 8.95
CA CYS A 3 16.50 -5.35 10.18
C CYS A 3 16.18 -6.68 10.90
N GLY A 4 14.90 -7.05 11.00
CA GLY A 4 14.48 -8.32 11.60
C GLY A 4 14.99 -9.54 10.83
N ALA A 5 14.91 -9.51 9.50
CA ALA A 5 15.43 -10.57 8.65
C ALA A 5 16.96 -10.75 8.76
N LEU A 6 17.69 -9.67 9.04
CA LEU A 6 19.15 -9.67 9.23
C LEU A 6 19.58 -9.85 10.70
N GLY A 7 18.64 -10.00 11.64
CA GLY A 7 18.92 -10.16 13.07
C GLY A 7 19.20 -8.86 13.85
N TYR A 8 19.12 -7.69 13.22
CA TYR A 8 19.29 -6.38 13.86
C TYR A 8 17.98 -5.89 14.52
N ASN A 9 17.43 -6.66 15.47
CA ASN A 9 16.10 -6.42 16.02
C ASN A 9 15.94 -5.05 16.71
N ASP A 10 16.91 -4.62 17.53
CA ASP A 10 16.83 -3.33 18.23
C ASP A 10 16.80 -2.14 17.26
N ALA A 11 17.64 -2.17 16.22
CA ALA A 11 17.59 -1.17 15.15
C ALA A 11 16.23 -1.24 14.42
N GLY A 12 15.71 -2.45 14.20
CA GLY A 12 14.38 -2.67 13.65
C GLY A 12 13.27 -2.02 14.49
N LEU A 13 13.34 -2.12 15.83
CA LEU A 13 12.41 -1.49 16.76
C LEU A 13 12.51 0.04 16.73
N VAL A 14 13.72 0.60 16.64
CA VAL A 14 13.92 2.06 16.50
C VAL A 14 13.27 2.58 15.23
N PHE A 15 13.51 1.94 14.08
CA PHE A 15 12.88 2.32 12.81
C PHE A 15 11.36 2.08 12.79
N LEU A 16 10.91 0.98 13.40
CA LEU A 16 9.48 0.71 13.55
C LEU A 16 8.80 1.80 14.37
N GLY A 17 9.40 2.20 15.50
CA GLY A 17 8.90 3.29 16.33
C GLY A 17 8.80 4.60 15.55
N ALA A 18 9.87 4.98 14.83
CA ALA A 18 9.85 6.17 13.97
C ALA A 18 8.71 6.14 12.95
N GLY A 19 8.48 4.99 12.29
CA GLY A 19 7.39 4.81 11.33
C GLY A 19 6.01 4.90 11.97
N VAL A 20 5.78 4.19 13.08
CA VAL A 20 4.47 4.13 13.76
C VAL A 20 4.10 5.49 14.34
N PHE A 21 5.00 6.17 15.04
CA PHE A 21 4.71 7.50 15.61
C PHE A 21 4.52 8.56 14.53
N SER A 22 5.28 8.51 13.43
CA SER A 22 5.06 9.39 12.29
C SER A 22 3.69 9.15 11.65
N TRP A 23 3.32 7.88 11.42
CA TRP A 23 2.01 7.53 10.89
C TRP A 23 0.88 8.06 11.77
N LEU A 24 0.90 7.75 13.07
CA LEU A 24 -0.15 8.18 14.00
C LEU A 24 -0.23 9.72 14.13
N SER A 25 0.87 10.43 13.93
CA SER A 25 0.87 11.90 13.91
C SER A 25 0.27 12.48 12.63
N LEU A 26 0.42 11.82 11.48
CA LEU A 26 -0.06 12.30 10.18
C LEU A 26 -1.50 11.88 9.88
N GLU A 27 -1.91 10.70 10.35
CA GLU A 27 -3.23 10.10 10.11
C GLU A 27 -4.39 11.06 10.38
N PRO A 28 -4.46 11.77 11.53
CA PRO A 28 -5.60 12.62 11.85
C PRO A 28 -5.73 13.79 10.87
N VAL A 29 -4.61 14.38 10.46
CA VAL A 29 -4.58 15.52 9.52
C VAL A 29 -5.02 15.07 8.13
N ILE A 30 -4.57 13.89 7.69
CA ILE A 30 -4.99 13.30 6.40
C ILE A 30 -6.49 13.05 6.43
N LEU A 31 -7.00 12.37 7.47
CA LEU A 31 -8.43 12.07 7.59
C LEU A 31 -9.28 13.35 7.70
N GLN A 32 -8.80 14.37 8.42
CA GLN A 32 -9.46 15.67 8.52
C GLN A 32 -9.54 16.36 7.16
N ARG A 33 -8.43 16.39 6.40
CA ARG A 33 -8.44 16.89 5.01
C ARG A 33 -9.54 16.16 4.23
N LEU A 34 -9.49 14.83 4.21
CA LEU A 34 -10.38 14.01 3.37
C LEU A 34 -11.87 14.26 3.69
N ARG A 35 -12.21 14.63 4.93
CA ARG A 35 -13.57 14.93 5.36
C ARG A 35 -13.98 16.39 5.14
N SER A 36 -13.06 17.34 5.22
CA SER A 36 -13.40 18.77 5.37
C SER A 36 -12.97 19.67 4.19
N CYS A 37 -11.95 19.32 3.42
CA CYS A 37 -11.40 20.22 2.39
C CYS A 37 -11.93 19.94 0.97
N GLY A 38 -13.19 19.51 0.84
CA GLY A 38 -13.84 19.19 -0.42
C GLY A 38 -13.35 17.89 -1.06
N GLU A 39 -13.80 17.58 -2.28
CA GLU A 39 -13.40 16.33 -2.94
C GLU A 39 -11.96 16.40 -3.49
N LEU A 40 -11.26 15.26 -3.53
CA LEU A 40 -9.97 15.18 -4.21
C LEU A 40 -10.14 15.14 -5.73
N PRO A 41 -9.24 15.79 -6.50
CA PRO A 41 -9.19 15.67 -7.95
C PRO A 41 -9.17 14.19 -8.37
N ALA A 42 -9.90 13.85 -9.43
CA ALA A 42 -10.08 12.46 -9.87
C ALA A 42 -8.76 11.68 -9.94
N VAL A 43 -7.75 12.26 -10.59
CA VAL A 43 -6.40 11.66 -10.81
C VAL A 43 -5.69 11.28 -9.51
N LEU A 44 -5.98 11.97 -8.39
CA LEU A 44 -5.37 11.71 -7.09
C LEU A 44 -6.17 10.74 -6.23
N ARG A 45 -7.40 10.37 -6.62
CA ARG A 45 -8.25 9.51 -5.78
C ARG A 45 -7.60 8.16 -5.54
N THR A 46 -7.01 7.56 -6.57
CA THR A 46 -6.39 6.24 -6.46
C THR A 46 -5.13 6.25 -5.61
N SER A 47 -4.44 7.38 -5.44
CA SER A 47 -3.29 7.44 -4.52
C SER A 47 -3.68 7.24 -3.05
N LEU A 48 -4.96 7.37 -2.69
CA LEU A 48 -5.46 6.99 -1.37
C LEU A 48 -5.38 5.48 -1.12
N GLY A 49 -5.09 4.65 -2.13
CA GLY A 49 -4.77 3.24 -1.93
C GLY A 49 -3.59 3.02 -0.96
N ILE A 50 -2.68 4.00 -0.84
CA ILE A 50 -1.60 3.99 0.15
C ILE A 50 -2.15 3.90 1.58
N GLN A 51 -3.37 4.40 1.83
CA GLN A 51 -3.95 4.48 3.18
C GLN A 51 -4.24 3.11 3.81
N LEU A 52 -4.32 2.04 3.00
CA LEU A 52 -4.42 0.68 3.51
C LEU A 52 -3.11 0.20 4.15
N ALA A 53 -1.97 0.72 3.71
CA ALA A 53 -0.66 0.17 4.02
C ALA A 53 -0.18 0.36 5.48
N PRO A 54 -0.31 1.54 6.13
CA PRO A 54 0.43 1.85 7.35
C PRO A 54 0.29 0.80 8.46
N ALA A 55 -0.95 0.42 8.80
CA ALA A 55 -1.22 -0.53 9.88
C ALA A 55 -0.70 -1.94 9.56
N LEU A 56 -0.89 -2.40 8.32
CA LEU A 56 -0.49 -3.75 7.91
C LEU A 56 1.02 -3.87 7.71
N VAL A 57 1.67 -2.79 7.28
CA VAL A 57 3.12 -2.72 7.16
C VAL A 57 3.77 -2.61 8.54
N ALA A 58 3.18 -1.83 9.44
CA ALA A 58 3.59 -1.81 10.85
C ALA A 58 3.44 -3.21 11.48
N CYS A 59 2.34 -3.91 11.21
CA CYS A 59 2.14 -5.29 11.66
C CYS A 59 3.21 -6.23 11.09
N SER A 60 3.47 -6.18 9.78
CA SER A 60 4.53 -6.97 9.12
C SER A 60 5.90 -6.71 9.74
N ALA A 61 6.21 -5.43 9.99
CA ALA A 61 7.49 -5.03 10.56
C ALA A 61 7.62 -5.45 12.02
N TRP A 62 6.56 -5.36 12.82
CA TRP A 62 6.49 -5.87 14.19
C TRP A 62 6.71 -7.39 14.24
N LEU A 63 5.96 -8.15 13.45
CA LEU A 63 6.13 -9.61 13.33
C LEU A 63 7.54 -10.00 12.89
N SER A 64 8.24 -9.15 12.13
CA SER A 64 9.62 -9.42 11.74
C SER A 64 10.63 -9.25 12.87
N VAL A 65 10.34 -8.46 13.91
CA VAL A 65 11.30 -8.11 14.97
C VAL A 65 10.92 -8.67 16.34
N ASN A 66 9.67 -9.11 16.53
CA ASN A 66 9.18 -9.70 17.79
C ASN A 66 9.31 -11.24 17.84
N GLY A 67 10.01 -11.86 16.89
CA GLY A 67 10.13 -13.31 16.78
C GLY A 67 8.98 -13.99 16.02
N GLY A 68 8.09 -13.22 15.38
CA GLY A 68 6.98 -13.76 14.59
C GLY A 68 5.77 -14.13 15.43
N GLU A 69 5.68 -13.70 16.68
CA GLU A 69 4.56 -14.01 17.55
C GLU A 69 3.32 -13.20 17.17
N GLY A 70 2.19 -13.89 16.97
CA GLY A 70 0.87 -13.29 16.75
C GLY A 70 0.24 -12.72 18.02
N ASP A 71 0.97 -11.81 18.67
CA ASP A 71 0.60 -11.16 19.93
C ASP A 71 -0.55 -10.15 19.79
N THR A 72 -0.92 -9.52 20.89
CA THR A 72 -2.02 -8.54 20.94
C THR A 72 -1.77 -7.35 20.03
N LEU A 73 -0.53 -6.85 19.94
CA LEU A 73 -0.20 -5.70 19.09
C LEU A 73 -0.37 -6.05 17.61
N ALA A 74 0.13 -7.22 17.18
CA ALA A 74 -0.04 -7.71 15.81
C ALA A 74 -1.53 -7.83 15.44
N LYS A 75 -2.34 -8.40 16.34
CA LYS A 75 -3.79 -8.56 16.15
C LYS A 75 -4.52 -7.22 16.07
N MET A 76 -4.17 -6.25 16.90
CA MET A 76 -4.76 -4.89 16.86
C MET A 76 -4.41 -4.16 15.56
N LEU A 77 -3.14 -4.20 15.14
CA LEU A 77 -2.70 -3.58 13.88
C LEU A 77 -3.36 -4.23 12.67
N PHE A 78 -3.44 -5.57 12.66
CA PHE A 78 -4.13 -6.29 11.60
C PHE A 78 -5.63 -5.98 11.57
N GLY A 79 -6.30 -5.95 12.73
CA GLY A 79 -7.70 -5.57 12.84
C GLY A 79 -7.99 -4.16 12.32
N TYR A 80 -7.14 -3.18 12.62
CA TYR A 80 -7.25 -1.84 12.04
C TYR A 80 -7.00 -1.85 10.52
N GLY A 81 -6.06 -2.67 10.03
CA GLY A 81 -5.87 -2.89 8.59
C GLY A 81 -7.11 -3.46 7.89
N LEU A 82 -7.82 -4.40 8.53
CA LEU A 82 -9.11 -4.91 8.03
C LEU A 82 -10.18 -3.82 7.99
N LEU A 83 -10.23 -2.93 8.98
CA LEU A 83 -11.14 -1.78 8.96
C LEU A 83 -10.84 -0.87 7.76
N GLN A 84 -9.56 -0.56 7.50
CA GLN A 84 -9.20 0.28 6.35
C GLN A 84 -9.51 -0.42 5.03
N LEU A 85 -9.35 -1.74 4.96
CA LEU A 85 -9.80 -2.52 3.80
C LEU A 85 -11.31 -2.37 3.59
N LEU A 86 -12.13 -2.45 4.64
CA LEU A 86 -13.59 -2.28 4.52
C LEU A 86 -13.96 -0.88 4.02
N PHE A 87 -13.30 0.17 4.52
CA PHE A 87 -13.47 1.52 3.98
C PHE A 87 -13.07 1.62 2.52
N MET A 88 -11.96 0.97 2.16
CA MET A 88 -11.49 0.96 0.78
C MET A 88 -12.46 0.23 -0.15
N LEU A 89 -12.95 -0.95 0.25
CA LEU A 89 -13.97 -1.73 -0.47
C LEU A 89 -15.26 -0.93 -0.67
N ARG A 90 -15.71 -0.22 0.36
CA ARG A 90 -16.87 0.68 0.28
C ARG A 90 -16.66 1.80 -0.73
N LEU A 91 -15.45 2.34 -0.81
CA LEU A 91 -15.09 3.45 -1.71
C LEU A 91 -14.68 2.98 -3.12
N MET A 92 -14.68 1.67 -3.42
CA MET A 92 -14.28 1.15 -4.73
C MET A 92 -15.03 1.77 -5.92
N PRO A 93 -16.36 1.94 -5.90
CA PRO A 93 -17.06 2.59 -7.01
C PRO A 93 -16.55 4.02 -7.26
N TRP A 94 -16.15 4.72 -6.20
CA TRP A 94 -15.60 6.06 -6.29
C TRP A 94 -14.18 6.06 -6.86
N TYR A 95 -13.32 5.12 -6.46
CA TYR A 95 -11.98 4.96 -7.05
C TYR A 95 -12.02 4.58 -8.53
N LEU A 96 -12.95 3.71 -8.91
CA LEU A 96 -13.10 3.18 -10.28
C LEU A 96 -13.87 4.09 -11.23
N SER A 97 -14.34 5.25 -10.75
CA SER A 97 -14.99 6.28 -11.60
C SER A 97 -14.04 6.91 -12.62
N GLN A 98 -12.74 6.63 -12.54
CA GLN A 98 -11.72 7.13 -13.45
C GLN A 98 -11.07 6.00 -14.26
N PRO A 99 -10.51 6.29 -15.44
CA PRO A 99 -9.75 5.31 -16.21
C PRO A 99 -8.54 4.78 -15.44
N PHE A 100 -8.18 3.53 -15.72
CA PHE A 100 -6.97 2.91 -15.16
C PHE A 100 -5.74 3.72 -15.51
N ASN A 101 -4.89 3.95 -14.52
CA ASN A 101 -3.64 4.71 -14.63
C ASN A 101 -2.61 4.17 -13.62
N ALA A 102 -1.36 4.65 -13.70
CA ALA A 102 -0.27 4.14 -12.86
C ALA A 102 -0.55 4.25 -11.34
N SER A 103 -1.32 5.26 -10.89
CA SER A 103 -1.62 5.47 -9.47
C SER A 103 -2.44 4.35 -8.84
N PHE A 104 -3.07 3.45 -9.63
CA PHE A 104 -3.69 2.23 -9.11
C PHE A 104 -2.69 1.26 -8.48
N TRP A 105 -1.39 1.37 -8.79
CA TRP A 105 -0.38 0.57 -8.10
C TRP A 105 -0.21 0.93 -6.62
N SER A 106 -0.70 2.09 -6.18
CA SER A 106 -0.66 2.47 -4.77
C SER A 106 -1.38 1.48 -3.84
N PHE A 107 -2.40 0.77 -4.33
CA PHE A 107 -3.12 -0.25 -3.58
C PHE A 107 -2.26 -1.49 -3.30
N SER A 108 -1.31 -1.80 -4.20
CA SER A 108 -0.53 -3.05 -4.19
C SER A 108 0.19 -3.26 -2.86
N PHE A 109 0.85 -2.23 -2.34
CA PHE A 109 1.63 -2.34 -1.11
C PHE A 109 0.76 -2.70 0.09
N GLY A 110 -0.40 -2.06 0.24
CA GLY A 110 -1.34 -2.34 1.32
C GLY A 110 -1.95 -3.74 1.23
N VAL A 111 -2.40 -4.16 0.03
CA VAL A 111 -2.98 -5.51 -0.14
C VAL A 111 -1.93 -6.61 -0.01
N SER A 112 -0.70 -6.39 -0.46
CA SER A 112 0.38 -7.36 -0.25
C SER A 112 0.71 -7.51 1.23
N ALA A 113 0.79 -6.41 1.99
CA ALA A 113 0.97 -6.47 3.43
C ALA A 113 -0.21 -7.17 4.14
N LEU A 114 -1.44 -6.99 3.67
CA LEU A 114 -2.64 -7.68 4.15
C LEU A 114 -2.52 -9.19 4.01
N ALA A 115 -2.14 -9.68 2.83
CA ALA A 115 -1.97 -11.10 2.59
C ALA A 115 -0.85 -11.70 3.43
N THR A 116 0.32 -11.06 3.46
CA THR A 116 1.48 -11.55 4.22
C THR A 116 1.18 -11.65 5.71
N THR A 117 0.61 -10.60 6.31
CA THR A 117 0.26 -10.60 7.74
C THR A 117 -0.90 -11.53 8.05
N GLY A 118 -1.90 -11.61 7.17
CA GLY A 118 -3.02 -12.52 7.31
C GLY A 118 -2.59 -13.99 7.30
N LEU A 119 -1.71 -14.37 6.36
CA LEU A 119 -1.11 -15.71 6.33
C LEU A 119 -0.26 -15.98 7.57
N HIS A 120 0.57 -15.03 8.00
CA HIS A 120 1.42 -15.19 9.18
C HIS A 120 0.58 -15.45 10.44
N LEU A 121 -0.45 -14.62 10.68
CA LEU A 121 -1.35 -14.77 11.82
C LEU A 121 -2.24 -16.01 11.71
N GLY A 122 -2.67 -16.39 10.50
CA GLY A 122 -3.47 -17.59 10.27
C GLY A 122 -2.68 -18.88 10.40
N HIS A 123 -1.39 -18.88 10.10
CA HIS A 123 -0.51 -20.03 10.29
C HIS A 123 -0.20 -20.28 11.77
N GLY A 124 -0.04 -19.22 12.56
CA GLY A 124 0.20 -19.30 14.01
C GLY A 124 -1.00 -19.70 14.85
N SER A 125 -2.18 -19.92 14.25
CA SER A 125 -3.42 -20.29 14.95
C SER A 125 -4.05 -21.49 14.26
N GLU A 126 -4.15 -22.64 14.93
CA GLU A 126 -4.75 -23.86 14.34
C GLU A 126 -6.25 -23.72 14.04
N SER A 127 -6.92 -22.73 14.63
CA SER A 127 -8.33 -22.40 14.38
C SER A 127 -8.63 -20.94 14.68
N GLY A 128 -9.83 -20.46 14.34
CA GLY A 128 -10.32 -19.12 14.66
C GLY A 128 -10.30 -18.13 13.49
N LEU A 129 -10.65 -16.87 13.79
CA LEU A 129 -10.90 -15.82 12.79
C LEU A 129 -9.74 -15.63 11.82
N PHE A 130 -8.50 -15.51 12.32
CA PHE A 130 -7.33 -15.25 11.47
C PHE A 130 -7.01 -16.42 10.55
N HIS A 131 -7.20 -17.66 11.01
CA HIS A 131 -7.02 -18.86 10.19
C HIS A 131 -8.02 -18.88 9.02
N ILE A 132 -9.30 -18.58 9.30
CA ILE A 132 -10.37 -18.53 8.28
C ILE A 132 -10.12 -17.40 7.26
N LEU A 133 -9.61 -16.25 7.71
CA LEU A 133 -9.38 -15.09 6.83
C LEU A 133 -8.10 -15.20 5.99
N ALA A 134 -7.10 -15.97 6.42
CA ALA A 134 -5.79 -16.03 5.79
C ALA A 134 -5.84 -16.37 4.29
N VAL A 135 -6.47 -17.49 3.94
CA VAL A 135 -6.54 -17.97 2.54
C VAL A 135 -7.40 -17.05 1.66
N PRO A 136 -8.63 -16.64 2.07
CA PRO A 136 -9.43 -15.68 1.31
C PRO A 136 -8.70 -14.36 1.03
N LEU A 137 -8.02 -13.78 2.02
CA LEU A 137 -7.28 -12.53 1.85
C LEU A 137 -6.06 -12.69 0.94
N PHE A 138 -5.39 -13.84 0.98
CA PHE A 138 -4.30 -14.17 0.06
C PHE A 138 -4.79 -14.26 -1.39
N ILE A 139 -5.89 -14.99 -1.64
CA ILE A 139 -6.49 -15.11 -2.97
C ILE A 139 -6.93 -13.74 -3.48
N PHE A 140 -7.63 -12.97 -2.65
CA PHE A 140 -8.08 -11.62 -2.96
C PHE A 140 -6.92 -10.71 -3.40
N THR A 141 -5.82 -10.73 -2.63
CA THR A 141 -4.63 -9.93 -2.94
C THR A 141 -4.01 -10.31 -4.26
N ASN A 142 -3.80 -11.61 -4.51
CA ASN A 142 -3.22 -12.07 -5.77
C ASN A 142 -4.10 -11.75 -6.98
N ALA A 143 -5.43 -11.82 -6.84
CA ALA A 143 -6.35 -11.40 -7.89
C ALA A 143 -6.21 -9.91 -8.23
N ILE A 144 -6.04 -9.05 -7.22
CA ILE A 144 -5.78 -7.62 -7.43
C ILE A 144 -4.43 -7.40 -8.14
N ILE A 145 -3.36 -8.03 -7.67
CA ILE A 145 -2.04 -7.89 -8.29
C ILE A 145 -2.06 -8.38 -9.74
N ALA A 146 -2.70 -9.52 -10.02
CA ALA A 146 -2.87 -10.03 -11.38
C ALA A 146 -3.65 -9.03 -12.27
N LEU A 147 -4.73 -8.43 -11.76
CA LEU A 147 -5.48 -7.41 -12.48
C LEU A 147 -4.61 -6.18 -12.79
N LEU A 148 -3.84 -5.69 -11.81
CA LEU A 148 -2.91 -4.56 -12.01
C LEU A 148 -1.87 -4.88 -13.09
N LEU A 149 -1.26 -6.08 -13.03
CA LEU A 149 -0.29 -6.54 -14.01
C LEU A 149 -0.88 -6.60 -15.42
N VAL A 150 -2.05 -7.23 -15.58
CA VAL A 150 -2.72 -7.34 -16.89
C VAL A 150 -3.04 -5.96 -17.45
N ARG A 151 -3.60 -5.05 -16.64
CA ARG A 151 -3.94 -3.69 -17.08
C ARG A 151 -2.70 -2.87 -17.44
N THR A 152 -1.63 -2.97 -16.67
CA THR A 152 -0.36 -2.32 -16.98
C THR A 152 0.26 -2.87 -18.26
N PHE A 153 0.22 -4.18 -18.46
CA PHE A 153 0.71 -4.81 -19.70
C PHE A 153 -0.08 -4.34 -20.93
N LEU A 154 -1.41 -4.23 -20.83
CA LEU A 154 -2.24 -3.68 -21.90
C LEU A 154 -1.87 -2.23 -22.25
N LEU A 155 -1.67 -1.37 -21.24
CA LEU A 155 -1.22 0.02 -21.47
C LEU A 155 0.18 0.08 -22.09
N LEU A 156 1.07 -0.84 -21.71
CA LEU A 156 2.41 -0.93 -22.27
C LEU A 156 2.35 -1.29 -23.76
N VAL A 157 1.56 -2.30 -24.13
CA VAL A 157 1.36 -2.73 -25.52
C VAL A 157 0.69 -1.63 -26.36
N GLN A 158 -0.22 -0.85 -25.76
CA GLN A 158 -0.85 0.30 -26.41
C GLN A 158 0.08 1.51 -26.56
N GLY A 159 1.26 1.51 -25.92
CA GLY A 159 2.22 2.61 -25.96
C GLY A 159 1.77 3.87 -25.21
N THR A 160 0.73 3.77 -24.38
CA THR A 160 0.12 4.88 -23.62
C THR A 160 0.58 4.92 -22.16
N LEU A 161 1.37 3.93 -21.72
CA LEU A 161 1.86 3.86 -20.34
C LEU A 161 2.90 4.95 -20.01
N LEU A 162 3.83 5.19 -20.92
CA LEU A 162 4.93 6.13 -20.71
C LEU A 162 4.60 7.46 -21.37
N ILE A 163 4.92 8.55 -20.67
CA ILE A 163 4.90 9.89 -21.26
C ILE A 163 5.98 9.92 -22.34
N ARG A 164 5.59 9.93 -23.62
CA ARG A 164 6.52 10.25 -24.71
C ARG A 164 6.81 11.74 -24.65
N THR A 165 7.91 12.11 -24.01
CA THR A 165 8.51 13.42 -24.26
C THR A 165 9.02 13.39 -25.70
N GLU A 166 8.49 14.25 -26.57
CA GLU A 166 9.00 14.38 -27.93
C GLU A 166 10.50 14.72 -27.87
N ARG A 167 11.32 13.95 -28.57
CA ARG A 167 12.79 14.13 -28.63
C ARG A 167 13.18 15.58 -28.99
N ALA A 168 12.33 16.26 -29.76
CA ALA A 168 12.48 17.66 -30.12
C ALA A 168 12.43 18.62 -28.92
N ALA A 169 11.62 18.33 -27.89
CA ALA A 169 11.57 19.14 -26.67
C ALA A 169 12.84 18.98 -25.81
N LEU A 170 13.45 17.79 -25.82
CA LEU A 170 14.71 17.52 -25.13
C LEU A 170 15.89 18.25 -25.80
N LEU A 171 16.01 18.16 -27.13
CA LEU A 171 17.07 18.82 -27.91
C LEU A 171 16.97 20.36 -27.86
N LYS A 172 15.75 20.91 -27.85
CA LYS A 172 15.53 22.36 -27.72
C LYS A 172 15.90 22.91 -26.35
N THR A 173 15.94 22.05 -25.32
CA THR A 173 16.36 22.42 -23.96
C THR A 173 17.89 22.42 -23.85
N GLU A 174 18.57 21.46 -24.48
CA GLU A 174 20.04 21.41 -24.57
C GLU A 174 20.62 22.61 -25.33
N GLU A 175 20.08 22.94 -26.51
CA GLU A 175 20.54 24.11 -27.28
C GLU A 175 20.33 25.45 -26.58
N LYS A 176 19.36 25.55 -25.65
CA LYS A 176 19.12 26.76 -24.88
C LYS A 176 20.10 26.91 -23.71
N ASN A 177 20.57 25.79 -23.14
CA ASN A 177 21.56 25.78 -22.06
C ASN A 177 22.99 25.98 -22.58
N ASP A 178 23.32 25.53 -23.80
CA ASP A 178 24.65 25.74 -24.40
C ASP A 178 24.87 27.17 -24.94
N ARG A 179 23.80 27.98 -25.03
CA ARG A 179 23.85 29.38 -25.51
C ARG A 179 23.78 30.42 -24.37
N SER A 180 23.83 30.01 -23.11
CA SER A 180 23.92 30.88 -21.93
C SER A 180 25.29 30.78 -21.28
#